data_AF-A0A849PRM1-F1
#
_entry.id   AF-A0A849PRM1-F1
#
_cell.length_a   1.000
_cell.length_b   1.000
_cell.length_c   1.000
_cell.angle_alpha   90.00
_cell.angle_beta   90.00
_cell.angle_gamma   90.00
#
_symmetry.space_group_name_H-M   'P 1'
#
loop_
_entity.id
_entity.type
_entity.pdbx_description
1 polymer ?
#
loop_
_entity_poly.entity_id
_entity_poly.type
_entity_poly.pdbx_seq_one_letter_code
_entity_poly.pdbx_strand_id
1 'polypeptide(L)'
;VGINTSGATPELMRKLHPIFEQHNHTRHFGANALEMAMFASGLMDIFIDLRKKIRIQDIAAGYLIVKEAGGLLLDENFDSLDADLSYDTRVSFIAAANQTILDDVFSEIRK
;
A
#
# COMPACT_ATOMS: atom_id res chain seq x y z
N VAL A 1 -5.72 -1.60 8.77
CA VAL A 1 -5.54 -1.65 7.31
C VAL A 1 -5.63 -0.24 6.72
N GLY A 2 -4.60 0.23 6.03
CA GLY A 2 -4.68 1.47 5.25
C GLY A 2 -4.89 1.18 3.78
N ILE A 3 -5.80 1.91 3.13
CA ILE A 3 -6.05 1.73 1.69
C ILE A 3 -6.34 3.10 1.08
N ASN A 4 -5.54 3.48 0.10
CA ASN A 4 -5.80 4.69 -0.67
C ASN A 4 -6.66 4.36 -1.91
N THR A 5 -7.90 4.86 -1.89
CA THR A 5 -8.90 4.67 -2.97
C THR A 5 -9.25 5.97 -3.69
N SER A 6 -8.56 7.08 -3.42
CA SER A 6 -8.92 8.39 -3.98
C SER A 6 -8.83 8.38 -5.50
N GLY A 7 -9.95 8.53 -6.20
CA GLY A 7 -9.99 8.43 -7.66
C GLY A 7 -9.64 7.03 -8.19
N ALA A 8 -9.85 5.97 -7.40
CA ALA A 8 -9.77 4.59 -7.89
C ALA A 8 -10.84 4.35 -8.97
N THR A 9 -10.53 3.47 -9.93
CA THR A 9 -11.51 3.05 -10.94
C THR A 9 -12.56 2.14 -10.30
N PRO A 10 -13.78 2.03 -10.88
CA PRO A 10 -14.77 1.07 -10.41
C PRO A 10 -14.26 -0.37 -10.37
N GLU A 11 -13.39 -0.73 -11.31
CA GLU A 11 -12.77 -2.05 -11.36
C GLU A 11 -11.81 -2.29 -10.19
N LEU A 12 -10.95 -1.31 -9.88
CA LEU A 12 -10.10 -1.40 -8.71
C LEU A 12 -10.91 -1.43 -7.40
N MET A 13 -11.99 -0.65 -7.32
CA MET A 13 -12.88 -0.68 -6.15
C MET A 13 -13.51 -2.06 -5.95
N ARG A 14 -13.94 -2.74 -7.04
CA ARG A 14 -14.42 -4.12 -6.96
C ARG A 14 -13.33 -5.09 -6.48
N LYS A 15 -12.09 -4.93 -6.96
CA LYS A 15 -10.95 -5.76 -6.53
C LYS A 15 -10.64 -5.58 -5.03
N LEU A 16 -10.78 -4.37 -4.51
CA LEU A 16 -10.52 -4.07 -3.09
C LEU A 16 -11.72 -4.31 -2.17
N HIS A 17 -12.92 -4.54 -2.73
CA HIS A 17 -14.16 -4.74 -1.98
C HIS A 17 -14.05 -5.80 -0.87
N PRO A 18 -13.46 -7.00 -1.11
CA PRO A 18 -13.37 -8.03 -0.07
C PRO A 18 -12.62 -7.57 1.18
N ILE A 19 -11.59 -6.73 1.00
CA ILE A 19 -10.78 -6.17 2.11
C ILE A 19 -11.65 -5.25 2.98
N PHE A 20 -12.52 -4.46 2.37
CA PHE A 20 -13.43 -3.57 3.11
C PHE A 20 -14.51 -4.36 3.88
N GLU A 21 -14.93 -5.51 3.37
CA GLU A 21 -15.92 -6.36 4.04
C GLU A 21 -15.32 -7.13 5.22
N GLN A 22 -14.09 -7.63 5.09
CA GLN A 22 -13.47 -8.51 6.10
C GLN A 22 -12.69 -7.74 7.17
N HIS A 23 -12.31 -6.50 6.93
CA HIS A 23 -11.59 -5.68 7.90
C HIS A 23 -12.44 -4.51 8.43
N ASN A 24 -12.83 -4.59 9.71
CA ASN A 24 -13.67 -3.62 10.40
C ASN A 24 -13.16 -2.16 10.36
N HIS A 25 -11.85 -1.94 10.19
CA HIS A 25 -11.22 -0.62 10.31
C HIS A 25 -10.21 -0.35 9.19
N THR A 26 -10.70 0.24 8.10
CA THR A 26 -9.85 0.85 7.08
C THR A 26 -9.55 2.32 7.42
N ARG A 27 -8.38 2.81 7.02
CA ARG A 27 -7.94 4.20 7.19
C ARG A 27 -7.41 4.75 5.86
N HIS A 28 -7.59 6.05 5.68
CA HIS A 28 -7.10 6.81 4.55
C HIS A 28 -6.94 8.27 5.00
N PHE A 29 -5.71 8.71 5.25
CA PHE A 29 -5.40 10.07 5.71
C PHE A 29 -5.13 11.04 4.56
N GLY A 30 -4.85 10.54 3.37
CA GLY A 30 -4.62 11.34 2.17
C GLY A 30 -3.19 11.85 2.07
N ALA A 31 -2.26 11.22 2.80
CA ALA A 31 -0.86 11.63 2.89
C ALA A 31 0.03 10.38 2.95
N ASN A 32 0.41 9.85 1.77
CA ASN A 32 1.07 8.55 1.67
C ASN A 32 2.37 8.47 2.49
N ALA A 33 3.23 9.49 2.44
CA ALA A 33 4.46 9.50 3.25
C ALA A 33 4.20 9.40 4.75
N LEU A 34 3.15 10.08 5.25
CA LEU A 34 2.75 10.02 6.65
C LEU A 34 2.17 8.66 6.99
N GLU A 35 1.32 8.10 6.13
CA GLU A 35 0.72 6.77 6.32
C GLU A 35 1.79 5.67 6.29
N MET A 36 2.83 5.80 5.47
CA MET A 36 4.00 4.92 5.48
C MET A 36 4.81 5.04 6.79
N ALA A 37 4.96 6.26 7.34
CA ALA A 37 5.60 6.45 8.64
C ALA A 37 4.76 5.86 9.79
N MET A 38 3.44 6.01 9.75
CA MET A 38 2.52 5.39 10.72
C MET A 38 2.60 3.87 10.66
N PHE A 39 2.61 3.29 9.45
CA PHE A 39 2.86 1.86 9.23
C PHE A 39 4.19 1.43 9.85
N ALA A 40 5.29 2.14 9.57
CA ALA A 40 6.61 1.80 10.08
C ALA A 40 6.71 1.90 11.61
N SER A 41 5.91 2.77 12.24
CA SER A 41 5.78 2.85 13.70
C SER A 41 4.87 1.79 14.33
N GLY A 42 4.32 0.87 13.53
CA GLY A 42 3.44 -0.21 14.02
C GLY A 42 2.00 0.21 14.28
N LEU A 43 1.55 1.36 13.75
CA LEU A 43 0.15 1.80 13.88
C LEU A 43 -0.77 1.18 12.83
N MET A 44 -0.19 0.53 11.82
CA MET A 44 -0.91 -0.11 10.71
C MET A 44 -0.17 -1.37 10.29
N ASP A 45 -0.89 -2.49 10.17
CA ASP A 45 -0.32 -3.79 9.76
C ASP A 45 -0.02 -3.87 8.25
N ILE A 46 -0.78 -3.11 7.46
CA ILE A 46 -0.67 -3.06 6.01
C ILE A 46 -1.16 -1.69 5.49
N PHE A 47 -0.50 -1.19 4.44
CA PHE A 47 -0.89 0.01 3.71
C PHE A 47 -0.82 -0.24 2.19
N ILE A 48 -1.93 0.00 1.49
CA ILE A 48 -2.12 -0.40 0.10
C ILE A 48 -2.47 0.83 -0.76
N ASP A 49 -1.76 1.01 -1.87
CA ASP A 49 -2.19 1.86 -2.97
C ASP A 49 -1.98 1.15 -4.31
N LEU A 50 -3.07 0.72 -4.94
CA LEU A 50 -3.06 0.03 -6.24
C LEU A 50 -3.58 0.90 -7.39
N ARG A 51 -3.56 2.23 -7.22
CA ARG A 51 -4.17 3.16 -8.17
C ARG A 51 -3.24 3.51 -9.34
N LYS A 52 -1.94 3.15 -9.26
CA LYS A 52 -0.91 3.54 -10.22
C LYS A 52 -0.85 5.06 -10.44
N LYS A 53 -0.98 5.83 -9.35
CA LYS A 53 -1.13 7.30 -9.38
C LYS A 53 -0.14 8.05 -8.51
N ILE A 54 0.56 7.37 -7.61
CA ILE A 54 1.47 8.03 -6.70
C ILE A 54 2.76 8.37 -7.43
N ARG A 55 3.22 9.61 -7.30
CA ARG A 55 4.53 10.02 -7.82
C ARG A 55 5.61 9.45 -6.92
N ILE A 56 6.73 9.03 -7.50
CA ILE A 56 7.83 8.44 -6.73
C ILE A 56 8.33 9.35 -5.60
N GLN A 57 8.28 10.68 -5.79
CA GLN A 57 8.69 11.67 -4.80
C GLN A 57 7.80 11.66 -3.55
N ASP A 58 6.51 11.34 -3.70
CA ASP A 58 5.54 11.35 -2.59
C ASP A 58 5.73 10.15 -1.64
N ILE A 59 6.53 9.16 -2.04
CA ILE A 59 6.82 7.96 -1.23
C ILE A 59 8.31 7.74 -0.97
N ALA A 60 9.22 8.44 -1.63
CA ALA A 60 10.66 8.20 -1.51
C ALA A 60 11.17 8.21 -0.06
N ALA A 61 10.69 9.16 0.76
CA ALA A 61 11.01 9.19 2.18
C ALA A 61 10.38 8.01 2.95
N GLY A 62 9.10 7.72 2.69
CA GLY A 62 8.39 6.60 3.31
C GLY A 62 9.01 5.25 2.94
N TYR A 63 9.52 5.09 1.73
CA TYR A 63 10.20 3.89 1.25
C TYR A 63 11.35 3.50 2.15
N LEU A 64 12.25 4.46 2.44
CA LEU A 64 13.41 4.23 3.29
C LEU A 64 12.97 3.88 4.71
N ILE A 65 12.02 4.64 5.27
CA ILE A 65 11.51 4.41 6.63
C ILE A 65 10.90 3.01 6.76
N VAL A 66 10.09 2.58 5.79
CA VAL A 66 9.47 1.25 5.77
C VAL A 66 10.52 0.15 5.69
N LYS A 67 11.52 0.29 4.80
CA LYS A 67 12.58 -0.71 4.66
C LYS A 67 13.43 -0.83 5.92
N GLU A 68 13.82 0.28 6.54
CA GLU A 68 14.61 0.27 7.78
C GLU A 68 13.82 -0.27 8.98
N ALA A 69 12.49 -0.12 8.97
CA ALA A 69 11.62 -0.76 9.96
C ALA A 69 11.41 -2.28 9.73
N GLY A 70 11.98 -2.84 8.66
CA GLY A 70 11.86 -4.26 8.32
C GLY A 70 10.53 -4.64 7.64
N GLY A 71 9.75 -3.66 7.17
CA GLY A 71 8.51 -3.92 6.45
C GLY A 71 8.74 -4.43 5.03
N LEU A 72 7.82 -5.26 4.55
CA LEU A 72 7.76 -5.62 3.13
C LEU A 72 7.24 -4.42 2.35
N LEU A 73 7.92 -4.05 1.27
CA LEU A 73 7.48 -3.00 0.35
C LEU A 73 7.53 -3.52 -1.08
N LEU A 74 6.35 -3.72 -1.64
CA LEU A 74 6.11 -4.44 -2.88
C LEU A 74 5.37 -3.58 -3.90
N ASP A 75 5.49 -3.93 -5.18
CA ASP A 75 4.71 -3.36 -6.27
C ASP A 75 3.34 -4.07 -6.44
N GLU A 76 2.61 -3.72 -7.49
CA GLU A 76 1.32 -4.33 -7.84
C GLU A 76 1.39 -5.82 -8.23
N ASN A 77 2.59 -6.34 -8.52
CA ASN A 77 2.87 -7.72 -8.90
C ASN A 77 3.41 -8.55 -7.73
N PHE A 78 3.51 -7.96 -6.53
CA PHE A 78 4.14 -8.54 -5.34
C PHE A 78 5.66 -8.73 -5.43
N ASP A 79 6.32 -8.06 -6.39
CA ASP A 79 7.77 -7.98 -6.45
C ASP A 79 8.26 -6.83 -5.56
N SER A 80 9.55 -6.83 -5.17
CA SER A 80 10.08 -5.71 -4.40
C SER A 80 9.90 -4.41 -5.17
N LEU A 81 9.36 -3.39 -4.51
CA LEU A 81 9.15 -2.09 -5.14
C LEU A 81 10.51 -1.50 -5.56
N ASP A 82 10.71 -1.40 -6.86
CA ASP A 82 11.84 -0.75 -7.49
C ASP A 82 11.32 0.05 -8.70
N ALA A 83 11.59 1.35 -8.70
CA ALA A 83 11.02 2.27 -9.66
C ALA A 83 11.96 3.44 -9.96
N ASP A 84 11.92 3.94 -11.20
CA ASP A 84 12.76 5.05 -11.63
C ASP A 84 12.45 6.35 -10.87
N LEU A 85 13.50 7.08 -10.50
CA LEU A 85 13.42 8.41 -9.90
C LEU A 85 13.13 9.50 -10.96
N SER A 86 12.07 9.33 -11.74
CA SER A 86 11.58 10.30 -12.73
C SER A 86 10.34 11.07 -12.23
N TYR A 87 10.12 12.27 -12.78
CA TYR A 87 8.91 13.06 -12.52
C TYR A 87 7.64 12.41 -13.07
N ASP A 88 7.76 11.60 -14.12
CA ASP A 88 6.63 10.93 -14.77
C ASP A 88 6.32 9.57 -14.16
N THR A 89 7.24 9.00 -13.37
CA THR A 89 7.03 7.71 -12.71
C THR A 89 5.79 7.77 -11.83
N ARG A 90 4.87 6.85 -12.05
CA ARG A 90 3.71 6.60 -11.21
C ARG A 90 3.73 5.16 -10.75
N VAL A 91 3.56 4.95 -9.46
CA VAL A 91 3.63 3.62 -8.85
C VAL A 91 2.33 3.25 -8.16
N SER A 92 2.15 1.95 -8.04
CA SER A 92 1.37 1.32 -6.99
C SER A 92 2.33 0.72 -5.97
N PHE A 93 1.89 0.53 -4.74
CA PHE A 93 2.67 -0.23 -3.76
C PHE A 93 1.78 -0.91 -2.72
N ILE A 94 2.40 -1.89 -2.06
CA ILE A 94 1.88 -2.56 -0.88
C ILE A 94 2.99 -2.53 0.17
N ALA A 95 2.72 -1.91 1.32
CA ALA A 95 3.55 -2.03 2.51
C ALA A 95 2.87 -3.01 3.49
N ALA A 96 3.55 -4.09 3.88
CA ALA A 96 3.00 -5.10 4.81
C ALA A 96 4.02 -5.43 5.91
N ALA A 97 3.54 -5.59 7.14
CA ALA A 97 4.44 -5.80 8.28
C ALA A 97 5.18 -7.15 8.21
N ASN A 98 4.57 -8.16 7.58
CA ASN A 98 5.20 -9.45 7.28
C ASN A 98 4.41 -10.21 6.19
N GLN A 99 4.95 -11.36 5.77
CA GLN A 99 4.35 -12.21 4.73
C GLN A 99 2.98 -12.76 5.13
N THR A 100 2.78 -13.14 6.40
CA THR A 100 1.51 -13.67 6.88
C THR A 100 0.38 -12.67 6.71
N ILE A 101 0.59 -11.41 7.10
CA ILE A 101 -0.41 -10.34 6.94
C ILE A 101 -0.70 -10.08 5.44
N LEU A 102 0.34 -10.10 4.60
CA LEU A 102 0.16 -9.95 3.16
C LEU A 102 -0.71 -11.07 2.58
N ASP A 103 -0.40 -12.31 2.92
CA ASP A 103 -1.12 -13.50 2.44
C ASP A 103 -2.57 -13.49 2.93
N ASP A 104 -2.79 -13.17 4.20
CA ASP A 104 -4.13 -13.10 4.80
C ASP A 104 -5.00 -12.10 4.04
N VAL A 105 -4.54 -10.85 3.88
CA VAL A 105 -5.30 -9.78 3.20
C VAL A 105 -5.54 -10.09 1.72
N PHE A 106 -4.55 -10.64 1.02
CA PHE A 106 -4.69 -10.90 -0.42
C PHE A 106 -5.35 -12.25 -0.75
N SER A 107 -5.48 -13.16 0.21
CA SER A 107 -6.32 -14.36 0.07
C SER A 107 -7.79 -13.99 -0.15
N GLU A 108 -8.22 -12.84 0.37
CA GLU A 108 -9.59 -12.33 0.28
C GLU A 108 -9.94 -11.83 -1.12
N ILE A 109 -8.95 -11.29 -1.85
CA ILE A 109 -9.11 -10.77 -3.21
C ILE A 109 -9.22 -11.90 -4.24
N ARG A 110 -8.67 -13.07 -3.94
CA ARG A 110 -8.65 -14.23 -4.86
C ARG A 110 -9.91 -15.11 -4.77
N LYS A 111 -10.80 -14.85 -3.81
CA LYS A 111 -12.10 -15.53 -3.68
C LYS A 111 -13.11 -14.94 -4.65
#